data_AF-A0A9D6RP40-F1
#
_entry.id   AF-A0A9D6RP40-F1
#
_cell.length_a   1.000
_cell.length_b   1.000
_cell.length_c   1.000
_cell.angle_alpha   90.00
_cell.angle_beta   90.00
_cell.angle_gamma   90.00
#
_symmetry.space_group_name_H-M   'P 1'
#
loop_
_entity.id
_entity.type
_entity.pdbx_description
1 polymer ?
#
loop_
_entity_poly.entity_id
_entity_poly.type
_entity_poly.pdbx_seq_one_letter_code
_entity_poly.pdbx_strand_id
1 'polypeptide(L)'
;MSQNRPNPAGFCPRRSITCLALALLCSLLAGWTLPAATSAVAEHRATNAIVSAIPGGSLEANDRAGGHLLSRHVGKTPEQLRQRLASDSHISAASSFTDRAAADAAIGGALKSERLRIQSWLRGSEERLAFSYRHSNPVGISVSRGAASPRQAFRVRLVLVRDRTFEGGWRILTGYPEL
;
A
#
# COMPACT_ATOMS: atom_id res chain seq x y z
N MET A 1 -30.45 -16.77 -70.21
CA MET A 1 -29.46 -17.10 -71.26
C MET A 1 -29.31 -15.90 -72.16
N SER A 2 -28.07 -15.55 -72.51
CA SER A 2 -27.67 -14.60 -73.56
C SER A 2 -28.02 -13.12 -73.37
N GLN A 3 -27.16 -12.16 -73.72
CA GLN A 3 -25.73 -12.14 -73.99
C GLN A 3 -25.38 -10.65 -74.27
N ASN A 4 -24.11 -10.33 -74.04
CA ASN A 4 -23.30 -9.35 -74.76
C ASN A 4 -23.52 -7.83 -74.65
N ARG A 5 -22.40 -7.21 -74.25
CA ARG A 5 -21.98 -5.80 -74.43
C ARG A 5 -21.74 -5.50 -75.94
N PRO A 6 -21.49 -4.24 -76.36
CA PRO A 6 -20.15 -3.62 -76.19
C PRO A 6 -20.10 -2.09 -75.97
N ASN A 7 -18.91 -1.64 -75.52
CA ASN A 7 -18.41 -0.25 -75.47
C ASN A 7 -18.31 0.35 -76.89
N PRO A 8 -18.24 1.70 -77.01
CA PRO A 8 -16.98 2.25 -77.52
C PRO A 8 -16.52 3.58 -76.89
N ALA A 9 -15.23 3.82 -77.13
CA ALA A 9 -14.36 4.85 -76.59
C ALA A 9 -14.55 6.26 -77.19
N GLY A 10 -13.91 7.24 -76.54
CA GLY A 10 -13.28 8.38 -77.22
C GLY A 10 -13.81 9.75 -76.83
N PHE A 11 -12.97 10.55 -76.17
CA PHE A 11 -12.47 11.87 -76.60
C PHE A 11 -12.07 12.74 -75.40
N CYS A 12 -10.77 13.07 -75.35
CA CYS A 12 -10.18 14.21 -74.64
C CYS A 12 -10.19 15.40 -75.64
N PRO A 13 -10.36 16.69 -75.24
CA PRO A 13 -9.18 17.46 -74.79
C PRO A 13 -9.40 18.69 -73.86
N ARG A 14 -8.26 19.07 -73.23
CA ARG A 14 -7.71 20.42 -72.94
C ARG A 14 -8.21 21.28 -71.76
N ARG A 15 -7.19 21.56 -70.90
CA ARG A 15 -6.80 22.84 -70.22
C ARG A 15 -7.66 23.25 -69.01
N SER A 16 -7.15 23.68 -67.85
CA SER A 16 -5.89 24.36 -67.50
C SER A 16 -5.50 24.10 -66.03
N ILE A 17 -4.19 23.90 -65.85
CA ILE A 17 -3.27 24.41 -64.82
C ILE A 17 -3.88 25.30 -63.73
N THR A 18 -3.78 24.86 -62.46
CA THR A 18 -3.09 25.61 -61.38
C THR A 18 -2.72 24.72 -60.20
N CYS A 19 -1.41 24.74 -59.89
CA CYS A 19 -0.77 24.18 -58.71
C CYS A 19 -1.28 24.81 -57.41
N LEU A 20 -1.34 24.03 -56.31
CA LEU A 20 -0.59 24.33 -55.08
C LEU A 20 -0.70 23.16 -54.09
N ALA A 21 0.48 22.73 -53.64
CA ALA A 21 0.76 21.62 -52.74
C ALA A 21 0.55 21.98 -51.27
N LEU A 22 0.41 20.98 -50.38
CA LEU A 22 1.37 20.77 -49.27
C LEU A 22 1.25 19.39 -48.59
N ALA A 23 2.43 18.86 -48.26
CA ALA A 23 2.80 17.59 -47.61
C ALA A 23 2.33 17.48 -46.14
N LEU A 24 1.95 16.30 -45.60
CA LEU A 24 2.70 15.06 -45.22
C LEU A 24 3.51 15.20 -43.92
N LEU A 25 3.25 14.34 -42.92
CA LEU A 25 4.23 13.96 -41.89
C LEU A 25 3.86 12.60 -41.25
N CYS A 26 4.75 11.62 -41.43
CA CYS A 26 4.74 10.29 -40.85
C CYS A 26 6.15 10.05 -40.29
N SER A 27 6.31 9.65 -39.02
CA SER A 27 7.59 9.33 -38.38
C SER A 27 7.32 8.34 -37.23
N LEU A 28 7.60 7.04 -37.40
CA LEU A 28 8.85 6.28 -37.15
C LEU A 28 9.00 5.79 -35.69
N LEU A 29 8.99 4.46 -35.54
CA LEU A 29 9.25 3.67 -34.32
C LEU A 29 10.75 3.32 -34.21
N ALA A 30 11.34 3.44 -33.02
CA ALA A 30 12.45 2.59 -32.56
C ALA A 30 12.60 2.69 -31.04
N GLY A 31 12.30 1.59 -30.35
CA GLY A 31 12.31 1.48 -28.90
C GLY A 31 13.72 1.51 -28.30
N TRP A 32 13.87 2.30 -27.25
CA TRP A 32 14.95 2.21 -26.28
C TRP A 32 14.31 1.75 -24.97
N THR A 33 14.63 0.54 -24.54
CA THR A 33 14.20 0.03 -23.24
C THR A 33 14.96 0.78 -22.14
N LEU A 34 14.23 1.55 -21.33
CA LEU A 34 14.78 2.19 -20.13
C LEU A 34 14.81 1.19 -18.95
N PRO A 35 15.84 1.26 -18.09
CA PRO A 35 16.27 0.16 -17.24
C PRO A 35 15.44 0.02 -15.96
N ALA A 36 15.37 -1.19 -15.42
CA ALA A 36 14.79 -1.54 -14.12
C ALA A 36 15.46 -0.88 -12.88
N ALA A 37 16.33 0.11 -13.07
CA ALA A 37 17.10 0.76 -12.01
C ALA A 37 16.31 1.84 -11.24
N THR A 38 15.25 2.40 -11.83
CA THR A 38 14.40 3.40 -11.17
C THR A 38 13.51 2.82 -10.07
N SER A 39 13.03 1.58 -10.22
CA SER A 39 12.18 0.94 -9.22
C SER A 39 12.97 0.58 -7.96
N ALA A 40 14.16 -0.01 -8.09
CA ALA A 40 14.96 -0.45 -6.94
C ALA A 40 15.41 0.72 -6.04
N VAL A 41 15.81 1.86 -6.63
CA VAL A 41 16.20 3.05 -5.86
C VAL A 41 14.99 3.69 -5.17
N ALA A 42 13.82 3.72 -5.84
CA ALA A 42 12.59 4.21 -5.24
C ALA A 42 12.10 3.31 -4.10
N GLU A 43 12.21 1.99 -4.27
CA GLU A 43 11.86 0.99 -3.26
C GLU A 43 12.80 1.08 -2.05
N HIS A 44 14.11 1.19 -2.26
CA HIS A 44 15.07 1.39 -1.17
C HIS A 44 14.83 2.69 -0.39
N ARG A 45 14.51 3.79 -1.08
CA ARG A 45 14.16 5.07 -0.45
C ARG A 45 12.87 4.99 0.35
N ALA A 46 11.86 4.28 -0.17
CA ALA A 46 10.61 4.04 0.53
C ALA A 46 10.85 3.24 1.82
N THR A 47 11.61 2.14 1.73
CA THR A 47 11.98 1.30 2.88
C THR A 47 12.75 2.09 3.94
N ASN A 48 13.76 2.88 3.56
CA ASN A 48 14.50 3.71 4.52
C ASN A 48 13.60 4.77 5.19
N ALA A 49 12.63 5.33 4.46
CA ALA A 49 11.68 6.28 5.05
C ALA A 49 10.73 5.60 6.06
N ILE A 50 10.40 4.32 5.87
CA ILE A 50 9.58 3.52 6.80
C ILE A 50 10.39 3.21 8.06
N VAL A 51 11.61 2.71 7.89
CA VAL A 51 12.58 2.41 8.98
C VAL A 51 12.82 3.66 9.83
N SER A 52 13.00 4.82 9.21
CA SER A 52 13.19 6.09 9.92
C SER A 52 11.97 6.57 10.71
N ALA A 53 10.76 6.10 10.38
CA ALA A 53 9.55 6.50 11.10
C ALA A 53 9.27 5.63 12.33
N ILE A 54 9.83 4.41 12.38
CA ILE A 54 9.64 3.47 13.48
C ILE A 54 10.75 3.71 14.52
N PRO A 55 10.40 3.98 15.79
CA PRO A 55 11.42 4.17 16.84
C PRO A 55 12.22 2.89 17.02
N GLY A 56 13.54 2.99 17.19
CA GLY A 56 14.43 1.81 17.24
C GLY A 56 14.65 1.12 15.89
N GLY A 57 14.22 1.75 14.77
CA GLY A 57 14.46 1.30 13.40
C GLY A 57 13.63 0.13 12.91
N SER A 58 13.04 -0.70 13.79
CA SER A 58 12.24 -1.85 13.35
C SER A 58 11.17 -2.29 14.35
N LEU A 59 10.14 -3.00 13.87
CA LEU A 59 9.15 -3.61 14.75
C LEU A 59 9.75 -4.71 15.64
N GLU A 60 10.82 -5.41 15.22
CA GLU A 60 11.50 -6.38 16.13
C GLU A 60 12.18 -5.69 17.29
N ALA A 61 12.77 -4.50 17.07
CA ALA A 61 13.38 -3.74 18.15
C ALA A 61 12.34 -3.36 19.20
N ASN A 62 11.14 -2.97 18.76
CA ASN A 62 10.02 -2.65 19.63
C ASN A 62 9.52 -3.90 20.39
N ASP A 63 9.34 -5.03 19.71
CA ASP A 63 8.94 -6.29 20.37
C ASP A 63 9.99 -6.77 21.38
N ARG A 64 11.28 -6.67 21.05
CA ARG A 64 12.39 -6.96 21.99
C ARG A 64 12.40 -6.03 23.20
N ALA A 65 11.95 -4.79 23.05
CA ALA A 65 11.77 -3.84 24.14
C ALA A 65 10.43 -4.00 24.89
N GLY A 66 9.76 -5.15 24.76
CA GLY A 66 8.51 -5.45 25.47
C GLY A 66 7.24 -5.00 24.73
N GLY A 67 7.33 -4.77 23.42
CA GLY A 67 6.18 -4.76 22.52
C GLY A 67 5.72 -6.19 22.20
N HIS A 68 4.60 -6.33 21.50
CA HIS A 68 4.08 -7.63 21.09
C HIS A 68 3.29 -7.59 19.78
N LEU A 69 3.64 -6.67 18.88
CA LEU A 69 2.96 -6.51 17.60
C LEU A 69 3.23 -7.72 16.70
N LEU A 70 4.51 -8.10 16.54
CA LEU A 70 4.89 -9.15 15.59
C LEU A 70 4.39 -10.51 16.03
N SER A 71 4.63 -10.84 17.30
CA SER A 71 4.27 -12.14 17.86
C SER A 71 2.77 -12.41 17.80
N ARG A 72 1.93 -11.38 18.00
CA ARG A 72 0.47 -11.54 18.14
C ARG A 72 -0.35 -11.17 16.91
N HIS A 73 0.19 -10.36 16.00
CA HIS A 73 -0.61 -9.71 14.95
C HIS A 73 0.00 -9.75 13.55
N VAL A 74 1.02 -10.57 13.28
CA VAL A 74 1.60 -10.70 11.93
C VAL A 74 1.49 -12.14 11.43
N GLY A 75 1.06 -12.28 10.18
CA GLY A 75 1.05 -13.56 9.45
C GLY A 75 0.17 -14.65 10.04
N LYS A 76 -0.89 -14.31 10.79
CA LYS A 76 -1.82 -15.30 11.36
C LYS A 76 -2.85 -15.72 10.33
N THR A 77 -3.10 -17.02 10.24
CA THR A 77 -4.17 -17.56 9.40
C THR A 77 -5.55 -17.29 10.01
N PRO A 78 -6.62 -17.29 9.21
CA PRO A 78 -8.00 -17.25 9.72
C PRO A 78 -8.29 -18.26 10.84
N GLU A 79 -7.76 -19.48 10.72
CA GLU A 79 -7.94 -20.57 11.68
C GLU A 79 -7.26 -20.24 13.01
N GLN A 80 -6.03 -19.71 12.97
CA GLN A 80 -5.31 -19.26 14.17
C GLN A 80 -6.03 -18.10 14.86
N LEU A 81 -6.60 -17.16 14.10
CA LEU A 81 -7.39 -16.06 14.65
C LEU A 81 -8.69 -16.58 15.31
N ARG A 82 -9.35 -17.56 14.71
CA ARG A 82 -10.52 -18.24 15.31
C ARG A 82 -10.14 -19.01 16.56
N GLN A 83 -9.01 -19.72 16.56
CA GLN A 83 -8.52 -20.42 17.74
C GLN A 83 -8.26 -19.45 18.89
N ARG A 84 -7.65 -18.29 18.60
CA ARG A 84 -7.46 -17.23 19.60
C ARG A 84 -8.79 -16.74 20.18
N LEU A 85 -9.81 -16.54 19.34
CA LEU A 85 -11.16 -16.19 19.80
C LEU A 85 -11.79 -17.28 20.66
N ALA A 86 -11.56 -18.56 20.33
CA ALA A 86 -12.05 -19.67 21.14
C ALA A 86 -11.34 -19.76 22.50
N SER A 87 -10.03 -19.51 22.55
CA SER A 87 -9.22 -19.59 23.77
C SER A 87 -9.37 -18.38 24.69
N ASP A 88 -9.72 -17.21 24.14
CA ASP A 88 -9.84 -15.96 24.88
C ASP A 88 -11.27 -15.42 24.73
N SER A 89 -12.08 -15.63 25.77
CA SER A 89 -13.48 -15.20 25.81
C SER A 89 -13.64 -13.69 25.94
N HIS A 90 -12.59 -12.96 26.33
CA HIS A 90 -12.64 -11.50 26.55
C HIS A 90 -12.53 -10.70 25.24
N ILE A 91 -12.08 -11.31 24.16
CA ILE A 91 -11.93 -10.64 22.86
C ILE A 91 -13.10 -10.95 21.92
N SER A 92 -13.64 -9.92 21.26
CA SER A 92 -14.71 -10.06 20.28
C SER A 92 -14.21 -10.20 18.84
N ALA A 93 -12.96 -9.81 18.59
CA ALA A 93 -12.29 -9.92 17.30
C ALA A 93 -10.80 -10.20 17.46
N ALA A 94 -10.23 -10.88 16.47
CA ALA A 94 -8.81 -11.14 16.35
C ALA A 94 -8.37 -10.81 14.93
N SER A 95 -7.21 -10.17 14.79
CA SER A 95 -6.74 -9.64 13.52
C SER A 95 -5.24 -9.82 13.34
N SER A 96 -4.84 -9.80 12.08
CA SER A 96 -3.44 -9.94 11.66
C SER A 96 -3.15 -9.13 10.43
N PHE A 97 -1.99 -8.48 10.41
CA PHE A 97 -1.34 -8.02 9.19
C PHE A 97 -1.06 -9.22 8.27
N THR A 98 -1.06 -8.97 6.97
CA THR A 98 -0.81 -10.01 5.95
C THR A 98 0.53 -10.70 6.20
N ASP A 99 1.58 -9.89 6.35
CA ASP A 99 2.94 -10.34 6.56
C ASP A 99 3.73 -9.22 7.24
N ARG A 100 5.04 -9.44 7.38
CA ARG A 100 5.91 -8.49 8.04
C ARG A 100 6.05 -7.17 7.28
N ALA A 101 6.22 -7.23 5.96
CA ALA A 101 6.38 -6.02 5.15
C ALA A 101 5.12 -5.17 5.18
N ALA A 102 3.93 -5.79 5.14
CA ALA A 102 2.65 -5.12 5.30
C ALA A 102 2.52 -4.45 6.68
N ALA A 103 2.98 -5.10 7.75
CA ALA A 103 3.00 -4.51 9.08
C ALA A 103 3.93 -3.30 9.16
N ASP A 104 5.18 -3.43 8.71
CA ASP A 104 6.15 -2.32 8.70
C ASP A 104 5.61 -1.12 7.90
N ALA A 105 5.06 -1.37 6.71
CA ALA A 105 4.48 -0.32 5.87
C ALA A 105 3.26 0.35 6.49
N ALA A 106 2.35 -0.43 7.08
CA ALA A 106 1.16 0.10 7.71
C ALA A 106 1.51 0.95 8.95
N ILE A 107 2.37 0.44 9.83
CA ILE A 107 2.80 1.15 11.03
C ILE A 107 3.61 2.40 10.68
N GLY A 108 4.62 2.28 9.81
CA GLY A 108 5.43 3.43 9.40
C GLY A 108 4.59 4.51 8.72
N GLY A 109 3.61 4.12 7.90
CA GLY A 109 2.64 5.05 7.31
C GLY A 109 1.79 5.77 8.36
N ALA A 110 1.25 5.04 9.34
CA ALA A 110 0.46 5.61 10.42
C ALA A 110 1.27 6.58 11.29
N LEU A 111 2.49 6.19 11.69
CA LEU A 111 3.41 7.03 12.48
C LEU A 111 3.79 8.32 11.75
N LYS A 112 4.07 8.22 10.44
CA LYS A 112 4.40 9.37 9.60
C LYS A 112 3.23 10.35 9.50
N SER A 113 2.01 9.84 9.26
CA SER A 113 0.82 10.67 9.13
C SER A 113 0.40 11.31 10.46
N GLU A 114 0.55 10.61 11.57
CA GLU A 114 0.12 11.08 12.91
C GLU A 114 1.26 11.75 13.71
N ARG A 115 2.35 12.14 13.04
CA ARG A 115 3.55 12.69 13.68
C ARG A 115 3.26 13.86 14.61
N LEU A 116 2.37 14.78 14.22
CA LEU A 116 2.00 15.94 15.04
C LEU A 116 1.27 15.53 16.32
N ARG A 117 0.40 14.51 16.24
CA ARG A 117 -0.31 13.96 17.40
C ARG A 117 0.66 13.29 18.37
N ILE A 118 1.62 12.53 17.85
CA ILE A 118 2.68 11.89 18.65
C ILE A 118 3.54 12.95 19.34
N GLN A 119 3.97 14.00 18.63
CA GLN A 119 4.74 15.10 19.22
C GLN A 119 3.97 15.84 20.31
N SER A 120 2.66 16.05 20.11
CA SER A 120 1.80 16.66 21.13
C SER A 120 1.72 15.77 22.38
N TRP A 121 1.49 14.46 22.19
CA TRP A 121 1.50 13.49 23.27
C TRP A 121 2.82 13.47 24.03
N LEU A 122 3.96 13.51 23.35
CA LEU A 122 5.30 13.52 23.95
C LEU A 122 5.56 14.75 24.83
N ARG A 123 4.92 15.89 24.55
CA ARG A 123 4.97 17.09 25.41
C ARG A 123 4.03 17.04 26.61
N GLY A 124 3.03 16.14 26.60
CA GLY A 124 2.11 15.95 27.71
C GLY A 124 2.66 15.03 28.81
N SER A 125 1.77 14.59 29.71
CA SER A 125 2.09 13.67 30.82
C SER A 125 1.54 12.25 30.63
N GLU A 126 0.71 12.02 29.61
CA GLU A 126 0.09 10.71 29.37
C GLU A 126 1.14 9.64 29.07
N GLU A 127 1.06 8.51 29.78
CA GLU A 127 2.01 7.40 29.63
C GLU A 127 1.77 6.60 28.33
N ARG A 128 0.54 6.63 27.80
CA ARG A 128 0.15 5.89 26.60
C ARG A 128 -0.56 6.77 25.60
N LEU A 129 -0.33 6.50 24.32
CA LEU A 129 -1.10 7.07 23.22
C LEU A 129 -1.70 5.95 22.38
N ALA A 130 -3.02 5.88 22.30
CA ALA A 130 -3.71 4.99 21.39
C ALA A 130 -4.43 5.80 20.30
N PHE A 131 -4.26 5.39 19.05
CA PHE A 131 -4.95 6.00 17.92
C PHE A 131 -5.19 4.99 16.80
N SER A 132 -6.10 5.34 15.90
CA SER A 132 -6.37 4.55 14.71
C SER A 132 -6.05 5.34 13.45
N TYR A 133 -5.46 4.68 12.47
CA TYR A 133 -5.16 5.26 11.16
C TYR A 133 -5.72 4.38 10.05
N ARG A 134 -6.32 5.00 9.02
CA ARG A 134 -6.91 4.28 7.87
C ARG A 134 -6.00 4.39 6.66
N HIS A 135 -5.72 3.24 6.06
CA HIS A 135 -5.03 3.13 4.77
C HIS A 135 -6.04 3.03 3.62
N SER A 136 -5.59 3.36 2.41
CA SER A 136 -6.36 3.18 1.17
C SER A 136 -6.44 1.71 0.75
N ASN A 137 -5.38 0.95 1.00
CA ASN A 137 -5.27 -0.46 0.68
C ASN A 137 -5.48 -1.32 1.94
N PRO A 138 -5.95 -2.57 1.80
CA PRO A 138 -6.07 -3.48 2.93
C PRO A 138 -4.68 -3.80 3.50
N VAL A 139 -4.56 -3.75 4.82
CA VAL A 139 -3.30 -4.01 5.55
C VAL A 139 -3.24 -5.43 6.13
N GLY A 140 -4.39 -6.13 6.13
CA GLY A 140 -4.51 -7.47 6.68
C GLY A 140 -5.97 -7.90 6.79
N ILE A 141 -6.22 -8.80 7.73
CA ILE A 141 -7.53 -9.39 7.98
C ILE A 141 -7.96 -9.25 9.44
N SER A 142 -9.27 -9.28 9.66
CA SER A 142 -9.89 -9.37 10.98
C SER A 142 -11.01 -10.40 10.94
N VAL A 143 -11.09 -11.21 12.00
CA VAL A 143 -12.14 -12.19 12.25
C VAL A 143 -12.89 -11.76 13.51
N SER A 144 -14.21 -11.59 13.38
CA SER A 144 -15.09 -11.37 14.53
C SER A 144 -15.64 -12.69 15.03
N ARG A 145 -15.93 -12.78 16.33
CA ARG A 145 -16.58 -13.95 16.93
C ARG A 145 -17.92 -14.22 16.23
N GLY A 146 -18.13 -15.46 15.80
CA GLY A 146 -19.34 -15.88 15.08
C GLY A 146 -19.37 -15.50 13.59
N ALA A 147 -18.36 -14.80 13.07
CA ALA A 147 -18.30 -14.49 11.65
C ALA A 147 -17.95 -15.72 10.80
N ALA A 148 -18.70 -15.92 9.71
CA ALA A 148 -18.48 -17.03 8.77
C ALA A 148 -17.14 -16.91 8.05
N SER A 149 -16.73 -15.70 7.68
CA SER A 149 -15.49 -15.44 6.93
C SER A 149 -14.67 -14.28 7.51
N PRO A 150 -13.34 -14.28 7.34
CA PRO A 150 -12.49 -13.12 7.62
C PRO A 150 -12.85 -11.94 6.74
N ARG A 151 -12.65 -10.73 7.25
CA ARG A 151 -12.86 -9.48 6.53
C ARG A 151 -11.54 -8.75 6.33
N GLN A 152 -11.36 -8.13 5.17
CA GLN A 152 -10.22 -7.25 4.94
C GLN A 152 -10.27 -6.05 5.88
N ALA A 153 -9.14 -5.76 6.52
CA ALA A 153 -8.97 -4.64 7.42
C ALA A 153 -8.15 -3.54 6.73
N PHE A 154 -8.65 -2.31 6.82
CA PHE A 154 -8.03 -1.10 6.22
C PHE A 154 -7.53 -0.14 7.29
N ARG A 155 -7.97 -0.31 8.53
CA ARG A 155 -7.61 0.54 9.66
C ARG A 155 -6.62 -0.21 10.55
N VAL A 156 -5.69 0.52 11.14
CA VAL A 156 -4.77 0.01 12.15
C VAL A 156 -5.02 0.73 13.46
N ARG A 157 -5.21 -0.01 14.54
CA ARG A 157 -5.08 0.50 15.90
C ARG A 157 -3.61 0.42 16.29
N LEU A 158 -3.05 1.52 16.76
CA LEU A 158 -1.68 1.58 17.27
C LEU A 158 -1.69 2.09 18.71
N VAL A 159 -0.88 1.46 19.56
CA VAL A 159 -0.69 1.84 20.95
C VAL A 159 0.80 2.06 21.20
N LEU A 160 1.13 3.28 21.59
CA LEU A 160 2.47 3.74 21.94
C LEU A 160 2.58 3.91 23.46
N VAL A 161 3.77 3.68 23.99
CA VAL A 161 4.08 3.86 25.42
C VAL A 161 5.36 4.66 25.56
N ARG A 162 5.45 5.50 26.59
CA ARG A 162 6.70 6.15 26.95
C ARG A 162 7.71 5.13 27.43
N ASP A 163 8.95 5.32 27.04
CA ASP A 163 10.07 4.48 27.45
C ASP A 163 11.36 5.29 27.31
N ARG A 164 11.81 5.87 28.44
CA ARG A 164 13.01 6.73 28.46
C ARG A 164 14.30 5.98 28.13
N THR A 165 14.27 4.64 28.17
CA THR A 165 15.42 3.80 27.88
C THR A 165 15.47 3.38 26.41
N PHE A 166 14.38 3.60 25.66
CA PHE A 166 14.28 3.27 24.26
C PHE A 166 14.57 4.48 23.36
N GLU A 167 15.01 4.22 22.13
CA GLU A 167 15.32 5.27 21.16
C GLU A 167 14.09 6.17 20.93
N GLY A 168 14.30 7.48 21.06
CA GLY A 168 13.23 8.48 20.93
C GLY A 168 12.38 8.69 22.19
N GLY A 169 12.60 7.92 23.27
CA GLY A 169 11.90 8.09 24.55
C GLY A 169 10.50 7.45 24.60
N TRP A 170 10.14 6.65 23.59
CA TRP A 170 8.88 5.93 23.48
C TRP A 170 9.03 4.75 22.53
N ARG A 171 8.14 3.77 22.65
CA ARG A 171 8.11 2.58 21.80
C ARG A 171 6.69 2.18 21.44
N ILE A 172 6.59 1.33 20.42
CA ILE A 172 5.35 0.68 20.05
C ILE A 172 5.10 -0.46 21.05
N LEU A 173 3.98 -0.40 21.76
CA LEU A 173 3.55 -1.50 22.62
C LEU A 173 2.88 -2.59 21.77
N THR A 174 1.94 -2.19 20.92
CA THR A 174 1.23 -3.10 20.03
C THR A 174 0.56 -2.32 18.91
N GLY A 175 0.27 -3.01 17.82
CA GLY A 175 -0.53 -2.51 16.72
C GLY A 175 -1.23 -3.67 16.03
N TYR A 176 -2.45 -3.46 15.56
CA TYR A 176 -3.20 -4.51 14.89
C TYR A 176 -4.25 -3.95 13.92
N PRO A 177 -4.58 -4.69 12.85
CA PRO A 177 -5.65 -4.28 11.97
C PRO A 177 -7.01 -4.29 12.67
N GLU A 178 -7.89 -3.35 12.35
CA GLU A 178 -9.28 -3.32 12.78
C GLU A 178 -10.18 -2.97 11.57
N LEU A 179 -11.48 -3.28 11.71
CA LEU A 179 -12.48 -3.10 10.65
C LEU A 179 -12.99 -1.65 10.58
#